data_AF-A0A2A4G8I0-F1
#
_entry.id   AF-A0A2A4G8I0-F1
#
_cell.length_a   1.000
_cell.length_b   1.000
_cell.length_c   1.000
_cell.angle_alpha   90.00
_cell.angle_beta   90.00
_cell.angle_gamma   90.00
#
_symmetry.space_group_name_H-M   'P 1'
#
loop_
_entity.id
_entity.type
_entity.pdbx_description
1 polymer ?
#
loop_
_entity_poly.entity_id
_entity_poly.type
_entity_poly.pdbx_seq_one_letter_code
_entity_poly.pdbx_strand_id
1 'polypeptide(L)'
;MSVVVCVLIPLLYAFSIPGKLGKKVNKELGKLYPGVTYNLAGVEIPAALQADLPLTISSTNFFAMSDQDQTTGYVFLGKAPSKTADFDYMVVFDADLSIVHSKVLIYREEYGGEIGSKRWLKQFLGKTPADRLDADTNVDAISGATISVRSMTRSLDGLLQSVKILQENKVL
;
A
#
# COMPACT_ATOMS: atom_id res chain seq x y z
N MET A 1 -48.13 21.55 7.09
CA MET A 1 -47.08 21.04 6.20
C MET A 1 -46.04 20.34 7.05
N SER A 2 -46.06 19.01 7.10
CA SER A 2 -45.04 18.24 7.82
C SER A 2 -43.78 18.16 6.95
N VAL A 3 -42.71 18.82 7.39
CA VAL A 3 -41.40 18.73 6.74
C VAL A 3 -40.79 17.38 7.13
N VAL A 4 -40.78 16.44 6.19
CA VAL A 4 -40.04 15.19 6.33
C VAL A 4 -38.57 15.51 6.04
N VAL A 5 -37.77 15.57 7.10
CA VAL A 5 -36.31 15.63 6.97
C VAL A 5 -35.82 14.22 6.66
N CYS A 6 -35.58 13.94 5.37
CA CYS A 6 -34.84 12.75 4.96
C CYS A 6 -33.38 12.93 5.36
N VAL A 7 -33.00 12.40 6.53
CA VAL A 7 -31.59 12.21 6.87
C VAL A 7 -31.06 11.09 5.98
N LEU A 8 -30.38 11.48 4.91
CA LEU A 8 -29.70 10.56 4.01
C LEU A 8 -28.47 10.02 4.76
N ILE A 9 -28.61 8.88 5.44
CA ILE A 9 -27.49 8.20 6.08
C ILE A 9 -26.58 7.72 4.95
N PRO A 10 -25.33 8.22 4.82
CA PRO A 10 -24.42 7.71 3.82
C PRO A 10 -24.16 6.24 4.15
N LEU A 11 -24.56 5.37 3.23
CA LEU A 11 -24.30 3.95 3.30
C LEU A 11 -22.77 3.77 3.23
N LEU A 12 -22.12 3.56 4.37
CA LEU A 12 -20.69 3.28 4.43
C LEU A 12 -20.46 1.91 3.79
N TYR A 13 -20.21 1.90 2.48
CA TYR A 13 -19.72 0.71 1.79
C TYR A 13 -18.34 0.41 2.35
N ALA A 14 -18.26 -0.55 3.28
CA ALA A 14 -16.98 -1.15 3.65
C ALA A 14 -16.39 -1.79 2.38
N PHE A 15 -15.40 -1.15 1.79
CA PHE A 15 -14.79 -1.64 0.55
C PHE A 15 -13.93 -2.85 0.89
N SER A 16 -14.47 -4.05 0.69
CA SER A 16 -13.71 -5.28 0.90
C SER A 16 -12.90 -5.60 -0.35
N ILE A 17 -11.58 -5.68 -0.24
CA ILE A 17 -10.70 -6.17 -1.32
C ILE A 17 -11.14 -7.60 -1.68
N PRO A 18 -11.62 -7.88 -2.90
CA PRO A 18 -12.17 -9.19 -3.22
C PRO A 18 -11.09 -10.26 -3.45
N GLY A 19 -11.49 -11.53 -3.30
CA GLY A 19 -10.69 -12.67 -3.74
C GLY A 19 -9.57 -13.12 -2.78
N LYS A 20 -8.64 -13.95 -3.30
CA LYS A 20 -7.53 -14.54 -2.53
C LYS A 20 -6.59 -13.49 -1.94
N LEU A 21 -6.41 -12.36 -2.63
CA LEU A 21 -5.56 -11.27 -2.19
C LEU A 21 -6.15 -10.60 -0.94
N GLY A 22 -7.43 -10.26 -0.95
CA GLY A 22 -8.12 -9.66 0.19
C GLY A 22 -8.05 -10.53 1.46
N LYS A 23 -8.19 -11.85 1.33
CA LYS A 23 -8.00 -12.77 2.47
C LYS A 23 -6.60 -12.67 3.08
N LYS A 24 -5.56 -12.48 2.27
CA LYS A 24 -4.19 -12.31 2.73
C LYS A 24 -3.99 -10.94 3.38
N VAL A 25 -4.53 -9.88 2.77
CA VAL A 25 -4.50 -8.52 3.34
C VAL A 25 -5.15 -8.50 4.72
N ASN A 26 -6.39 -8.97 4.85
CA ASN A 26 -7.11 -9.01 6.13
C ASN A 26 -6.37 -9.84 7.19
N LYS A 27 -5.75 -10.96 6.79
CA LYS A 27 -4.95 -11.78 7.69
C LYS A 27 -3.71 -11.03 8.21
N GLU A 28 -3.04 -10.27 7.37
CA GLU A 28 -1.85 -9.51 7.80
C GLU A 28 -2.23 -8.28 8.62
N LEU A 29 -3.26 -7.52 8.22
CA LEU A 29 -3.77 -6.40 9.01
C LEU A 29 -4.26 -6.84 10.40
N GLY A 30 -4.99 -7.96 10.50
CA GLY A 30 -5.41 -8.51 11.79
C GLY A 30 -4.27 -8.94 12.71
N LYS A 31 -3.05 -9.16 12.18
CA LYS A 31 -1.84 -9.38 13.01
C LYS A 31 -1.20 -8.07 13.45
N LEU A 32 -1.25 -7.04 12.60
CA LEU A 32 -0.67 -5.73 12.89
C LEU A 32 -1.49 -4.95 13.91
N TYR A 33 -2.82 -5.10 13.85
CA TYR A 33 -3.76 -4.41 14.72
C TYR A 33 -4.68 -5.43 15.42
N PRO A 34 -4.16 -6.25 16.36
CA PRO A 34 -4.95 -7.26 17.03
C PRO A 34 -6.11 -6.63 17.82
N GLY A 35 -7.33 -7.10 17.56
CA GLY A 35 -8.52 -6.63 18.28
C GLY A 35 -9.04 -5.25 17.87
N VAL A 36 -8.45 -4.62 16.86
CA VAL A 36 -8.91 -3.34 16.30
C VAL A 36 -9.86 -3.61 15.13
N THR A 37 -10.97 -2.90 15.08
CA THR A 37 -11.86 -2.89 13.91
C THR A 37 -11.49 -1.68 13.06
N TYR A 38 -11.22 -1.90 11.77
CA TYR A 38 -10.85 -0.84 10.84
C TYR A 38 -11.74 -0.87 9.60
N ASN A 39 -11.97 0.30 9.00
CA ASN A 39 -12.56 0.45 7.68
C ASN A 39 -11.45 0.75 6.67
N LEU A 40 -11.59 0.23 5.45
CA LEU A 40 -10.74 0.55 4.31
C LEU A 40 -11.61 1.26 3.27
N ALA A 41 -11.29 2.52 2.98
CA ALA A 41 -11.91 3.30 1.93
C ALA A 41 -10.88 3.60 0.84
N GLY A 42 -11.22 3.34 -0.42
CA GLY A 42 -10.35 3.67 -1.55
C GLY A 42 -10.08 5.17 -1.61
N VAL A 43 -8.82 5.56 -1.80
CA VAL A 43 -8.45 6.97 -1.97
C VAL A 43 -8.72 7.38 -3.42
N GLU A 44 -9.59 8.36 -3.60
CA GLU A 44 -9.92 8.90 -4.91
C GLU A 44 -8.83 9.86 -5.38
N ILE A 45 -8.21 9.56 -6.52
CA ILE A 45 -7.10 10.34 -7.08
C ILE A 45 -7.63 11.23 -8.22
N PRO A 46 -7.46 12.56 -8.14
CA PRO A 46 -7.83 13.46 -9.24
C PRO A 46 -7.10 13.09 -10.54
N ALA A 47 -7.83 13.00 -11.65
CA ALA A 47 -7.25 12.65 -12.95
C ALA A 47 -6.10 13.56 -13.39
N ALA A 48 -6.12 14.84 -12.95
CA ALA A 48 -5.05 15.80 -13.22
C ALA A 48 -3.70 15.40 -12.60
N LEU A 49 -3.71 14.72 -11.45
CA LEU A 49 -2.48 14.28 -10.77
C LEU A 49 -1.97 12.95 -11.31
N GLN A 50 -2.83 12.15 -11.96
CA GLN A 50 -2.49 10.80 -12.40
C GLN A 50 -1.26 10.77 -13.34
N ALA A 51 -1.08 11.81 -14.15
CA ALA A 51 0.03 11.93 -15.09
C ALA A 51 1.38 12.17 -14.41
N ASP A 52 1.38 12.74 -13.21
CA ASP A 52 2.59 13.11 -12.47
C ASP A 52 3.03 12.00 -11.51
N LEU A 53 2.17 11.02 -11.22
CA LEU A 53 2.48 9.93 -10.31
C LEU A 53 3.50 8.94 -10.92
N PRO A 54 4.67 8.72 -10.29
CA PRO A 54 5.63 7.72 -10.75
C PRO A 54 5.11 6.28 -10.70
N LEU A 55 4.08 6.04 -9.89
CA LEU A 55 3.39 4.76 -9.73
C LEU A 55 1.88 4.96 -9.88
N THR A 56 1.22 4.07 -10.63
CA THR A 56 -0.25 4.07 -10.75
C THR A 56 -0.91 3.80 -9.41
N ILE A 57 -1.57 4.83 -8.88
CA ILE A 57 -2.41 4.77 -7.68
C ILE A 57 -3.87 5.03 -8.07
N SER A 58 -4.79 4.29 -7.45
CA SER A 58 -6.24 4.39 -7.61
C SER A 58 -6.96 3.93 -6.33
N SER A 59 -8.27 4.20 -6.24
CA SER A 59 -9.11 3.76 -5.12
C SER A 59 -9.26 2.23 -5.00
N THR A 60 -8.74 1.47 -5.98
CA THR A 60 -8.73 0.01 -5.97
C THR A 60 -7.41 -0.59 -5.48
N ASN A 61 -6.37 0.22 -5.28
CA ASN A 61 -5.07 -0.25 -4.83
C ASN A 61 -4.47 0.60 -3.68
N PHE A 62 -5.06 1.73 -3.35
CA PHE A 62 -4.66 2.56 -2.23
C PHE A 62 -5.87 2.94 -1.38
N PHE A 63 -5.78 2.62 -0.10
CA PHE A 63 -6.90 2.68 0.83
C PHE A 63 -6.51 3.50 2.05
N ALA A 64 -7.36 4.46 2.44
CA ALA A 64 -7.31 5.05 3.77
C ALA A 64 -7.89 4.05 4.76
N MET A 65 -7.17 3.83 5.85
CA MET A 65 -7.58 2.98 6.97
C MET A 65 -8.08 3.87 8.10
N SER A 66 -9.28 3.63 8.59
CA SER A 66 -9.88 4.42 9.68
C SER A 66 -10.42 3.56 10.81
N ASP A 67 -10.33 4.08 12.03
CA ASP A 67 -11.00 3.59 13.22
C ASP A 67 -11.88 4.72 13.78
N GLN A 68 -13.16 4.45 13.99
CA GLN A 68 -14.14 5.44 14.50
C GLN A 68 -14.05 6.82 13.82
N ASP A 69 -14.03 6.83 12.48
CA ASP A 69 -13.93 8.03 11.62
C ASP A 69 -12.61 8.81 11.68
N GLN A 70 -11.62 8.34 12.44
CA GLN A 70 -10.25 8.85 12.41
C GLN A 70 -9.39 8.03 11.46
N THR A 71 -8.74 8.67 10.49
CA THR A 71 -7.71 8.00 9.66
C THR A 71 -6.52 7.62 10.53
N THR A 72 -6.23 6.32 10.60
CA THR A 72 -5.14 5.75 11.39
C THR A 72 -3.95 5.34 10.53
N GLY A 73 -4.11 5.32 9.21
CA GLY A 73 -3.05 5.03 8.26
C GLY A 73 -3.57 4.74 6.87
N TYR A 74 -2.71 4.16 6.04
CA TYR A 74 -3.04 3.84 4.65
C TYR A 74 -2.49 2.48 4.26
N VAL A 75 -3.17 1.80 3.32
CA VAL A 75 -2.76 0.50 2.80
C VAL A 75 -2.63 0.60 1.29
N PHE A 76 -1.45 0.28 0.77
CA PHE A 76 -1.18 0.16 -0.66
C PHE A 76 -1.03 -1.30 -1.06
N LEU A 77 -1.62 -1.68 -2.19
CA LEU A 77 -1.49 -2.99 -2.82
C LEU A 77 -0.82 -2.83 -4.18
N GLY A 78 0.39 -3.36 -4.30
CA GLY A 78 1.16 -3.28 -5.53
C GLY A 78 1.32 -4.61 -6.24
N LYS A 79 1.63 -4.51 -7.53
CA LYS A 79 2.20 -5.60 -8.32
C LYS A 79 3.50 -5.13 -8.94
N ALA A 80 4.49 -6.00 -8.97
CA ALA A 80 5.76 -5.72 -9.61
C ALA A 80 6.33 -6.99 -10.27
N PRO A 81 7.10 -6.84 -11.36
CA PRO A 81 7.60 -7.97 -12.11
C PRO A 81 8.71 -8.71 -11.35
N SER A 82 8.65 -10.04 -11.39
CA SER A 82 9.79 -10.91 -11.12
C SER A 82 10.46 -11.30 -12.45
N LYS A 83 11.00 -12.51 -12.59
CA LYS A 83 11.69 -12.97 -13.79
C LYS A 83 10.74 -13.28 -14.96
N THR A 84 9.59 -13.90 -14.66
CA THR A 84 8.61 -14.45 -15.61
C THR A 84 7.16 -14.15 -15.26
N ALA A 85 6.88 -13.77 -14.01
CA ALA A 85 5.56 -13.46 -13.49
C ALA A 85 5.63 -12.29 -12.50
N ASP A 86 4.49 -11.68 -12.22
CA ASP A 86 4.39 -10.64 -11.19
C ASP A 86 4.28 -11.26 -9.79
N PHE A 87 4.75 -10.51 -8.79
CA PHE A 87 4.41 -10.73 -7.38
C PHE A 87 3.46 -9.64 -6.88
N ASP A 88 2.58 -9.99 -5.95
CA ASP A 88 1.71 -9.03 -5.25
C ASP A 88 2.32 -8.71 -3.89
N TYR A 89 2.29 -7.44 -3.52
CA TYR A 89 2.79 -6.98 -2.25
C TYR A 89 1.86 -5.93 -1.64
N MET A 90 2.06 -5.70 -0.34
CA MET A 90 1.33 -4.73 0.45
C MET A 90 2.32 -3.84 1.19
N VAL A 91 1.96 -2.56 1.33
CA VAL A 91 2.63 -1.59 2.19
C VAL A 91 1.57 -0.97 3.09
N VAL A 92 1.88 -0.81 4.37
CA VAL A 92 1.03 -0.13 5.34
C VAL A 92 1.80 1.06 5.87
N PHE A 93 1.14 2.21 5.81
CA PHE A 93 1.59 3.47 6.37
C PHE A 93 0.82 3.76 7.66
N ASP A 94 1.46 4.43 8.61
CA ASP A 94 0.76 5.12 9.69
C ASP A 94 0.12 6.43 9.19
N ALA A 95 -0.53 7.16 10.09
CA ALA A 95 -1.17 8.44 9.81
C ALA A 95 -0.17 9.53 9.37
N ASP A 96 1.11 9.40 9.71
CA ASP A 96 2.18 10.32 9.32
C ASP A 96 2.86 9.92 7.99
N LEU A 97 2.28 8.96 7.27
CA LEU A 97 2.78 8.41 6.00
C LEU A 97 4.15 7.74 6.11
N SER A 98 4.52 7.26 7.30
CA SER A 98 5.70 6.42 7.51
C SER A 98 5.34 4.94 7.33
N ILE A 99 6.17 4.19 6.61
CA ILE A 99 5.96 2.74 6.41
C ILE A 99 6.10 2.01 7.75
N VAL A 100 5.01 1.44 8.23
CA VAL A 100 4.98 0.59 9.44
C VAL A 100 4.96 -0.90 9.12
N HIS A 101 4.61 -1.27 7.88
CA HIS A 101 4.67 -2.65 7.44
C HIS A 101 4.83 -2.78 5.93
N SER A 102 5.53 -3.83 5.51
CA SER A 102 5.54 -4.27 4.11
C SER A 102 5.52 -5.79 4.05
N LYS A 103 4.88 -6.32 3.00
CA LYS A 103 4.73 -7.77 2.84
C LYS A 103 4.57 -8.17 1.38
N VAL A 104 5.35 -9.15 0.93
CA VAL A 104 5.04 -9.91 -0.30
C VAL A 104 3.90 -10.88 0.03
N LEU A 105 2.75 -10.70 -0.60
CA LEU A 105 1.52 -11.46 -0.36
C LEU A 105 1.48 -12.73 -1.22
N ILE A 106 1.84 -12.62 -2.49
CA ILE A 106 1.83 -13.72 -3.46
C ILE A 106 3.10 -13.62 -4.30
N TYR A 107 3.91 -14.68 -4.27
CA TYR A 107 5.08 -14.85 -5.13
C TYR A 107 4.89 -16.13 -5.94
N ARG A 108 5.05 -16.06 -7.26
CA ARG A 108 4.60 -17.11 -8.21
C ARG A 108 5.74 -17.92 -8.82
N GLU A 109 6.96 -17.69 -8.39
CA GLU A 109 8.17 -18.31 -8.94
C GLU A 109 8.93 -19.08 -7.86
N GLU A 110 9.77 -20.01 -8.31
CA GLU A 110 10.61 -20.84 -7.44
C GLU A 110 11.79 -20.07 -6.83
N TYR A 111 12.29 -19.06 -7.53
CA TYR A 111 13.49 -18.30 -7.15
C TYR A 111 13.19 -16.81 -7.01
N GLY A 112 13.87 -16.16 -6.06
CA GLY A 112 13.76 -14.72 -5.81
C GLY A 112 12.70 -14.34 -4.78
N GLY A 113 11.96 -15.30 -4.23
CA GLY A 113 10.95 -15.08 -3.19
C GLY A 113 11.52 -14.61 -1.85
N GLU A 114 12.84 -14.58 -1.71
CA GLU A 114 13.60 -14.08 -0.56
C GLU A 114 13.30 -12.60 -0.26
N ILE A 115 12.84 -11.82 -1.25
CA ILE A 115 12.31 -10.47 -1.05
C ILE A 115 11.09 -10.44 -0.11
N GLY A 116 10.42 -11.57 0.09
CA GLY A 116 9.31 -11.72 1.03
C GLY A 116 9.75 -11.97 2.48
N SER A 117 11.05 -12.09 2.74
CA SER A 117 11.59 -12.36 4.07
C SER A 117 11.45 -11.13 4.98
N LYS A 118 11.12 -11.36 6.26
CA LYS A 118 11.05 -10.29 7.27
C LYS A 118 12.39 -9.55 7.38
N ARG A 119 13.51 -10.27 7.23
CA ARG A 119 14.86 -9.71 7.34
C ARG A 119 15.13 -8.67 6.27
N TRP A 120 14.75 -8.94 5.03
CA TRP A 120 14.97 -7.99 3.93
C TRP A 120 13.94 -6.86 3.96
N LEU A 121 12.67 -7.15 4.23
CA LEU A 121 11.59 -6.15 4.25
C LEU A 121 11.75 -5.10 5.37
N LYS A 122 12.46 -5.42 6.46
CA LYS A 122 12.63 -4.48 7.60
C LYS A 122 13.31 -3.17 7.22
N GLN A 123 14.10 -3.15 6.14
CA GLN A 123 14.82 -1.94 5.70
C GLN A 123 13.89 -0.82 5.21
N PHE A 124 12.63 -1.16 4.90
CA PHE A 124 11.62 -0.18 4.49
C PHE A 124 10.84 0.42 5.67
N LEU A 125 10.98 -0.14 6.88
CA LEU A 125 10.28 0.38 8.06
C LEU A 125 10.79 1.80 8.38
N GLY A 126 9.86 2.71 8.67
CA GLY A 126 10.13 4.11 8.95
C GLY A 126 10.43 4.97 7.73
N LYS A 127 10.42 4.40 6.52
CA LYS A 127 10.59 5.19 5.29
C LYS A 127 9.36 6.06 5.03
N THR A 128 9.60 7.28 4.62
CA THR A 128 8.60 8.34 4.44
C THR A 128 8.60 8.84 2.99
N PRO A 129 7.63 9.67 2.58
CA PRO A 129 7.62 10.25 1.23
C PRO A 129 8.84 11.15 0.92
N ALA A 130 9.59 11.56 1.95
CA ALA A 130 10.84 12.30 1.80
C ALA A 130 12.04 11.41 1.43
N ASP A 131 11.95 10.09 1.62
CA ASP A 131 13.02 9.15 1.30
C ASP A 131 13.05 8.77 -0.18
N ARG A 132 14.25 8.38 -0.64
CA ARG A 132 14.48 7.73 -1.94
C ARG A 132 15.01 6.33 -1.74
N LEU A 133 14.53 5.39 -2.55
CA LEU A 133 14.96 4.00 -2.53
C LEU A 133 15.62 3.62 -3.86
N ASP A 134 16.79 3.01 -3.79
CA ASP A 134 17.60 2.65 -4.93
C ASP A 134 18.33 1.33 -4.66
N ALA A 135 18.17 0.39 -5.59
CA ALA A 135 18.63 -0.98 -5.44
C ALA A 135 20.14 -1.16 -5.57
N ASP A 136 20.83 -0.17 -6.13
CA ASP A 136 22.28 -0.22 -6.34
C ASP A 136 23.02 0.54 -5.22
N THR A 137 22.34 1.39 -4.45
CA THR A 137 22.99 2.26 -3.45
C THR A 137 22.49 2.10 -2.02
N ASN A 138 21.19 1.90 -1.77
CA ASN A 138 20.64 1.99 -0.41
C ASN A 138 19.60 0.93 -0.03
N VAL A 139 19.44 -0.09 -0.86
CA VAL A 139 18.65 -1.30 -0.56
C VAL A 139 19.52 -2.54 -0.71
N ASP A 140 19.47 -3.42 0.28
CA ASP A 140 20.28 -4.64 0.32
C ASP A 140 19.99 -5.54 -0.90
N ALA A 141 21.05 -6.00 -1.56
CA ALA A 141 20.92 -7.02 -2.60
C ALA A 141 20.59 -8.40 -2.01
N ILE A 142 19.97 -9.25 -2.83
CA ILE A 142 19.80 -10.68 -2.54
C ILE A 142 20.37 -11.48 -3.70
N SER A 143 21.31 -12.39 -3.37
CA SER A 143 21.89 -13.30 -4.35
C SER A 143 20.80 -14.12 -5.05
N GLY A 144 20.84 -14.18 -6.39
CA GLY A 144 19.84 -14.90 -7.18
C GLY A 144 18.48 -14.22 -7.32
N ALA A 145 18.25 -13.06 -6.70
CA ALA A 145 16.97 -12.35 -6.72
C ALA A 145 17.06 -10.91 -7.26
N THR A 146 18.08 -10.59 -8.07
CA THR A 146 18.38 -9.22 -8.53
C THR A 146 17.19 -8.53 -9.21
N ILE A 147 16.43 -9.27 -10.04
CA ILE A 147 15.26 -8.71 -10.74
C ILE A 147 14.19 -8.32 -9.72
N SER A 148 13.81 -9.24 -8.84
CA SER A 148 12.77 -9.02 -7.82
C SER A 148 13.15 -7.90 -6.84
N VAL A 149 14.42 -7.82 -6.44
CA VAL A 149 14.96 -6.73 -5.60
C VAL A 149 14.79 -5.38 -6.30
N ARG A 150 15.25 -5.27 -7.55
CA ARG A 150 15.16 -4.01 -8.32
C ARG A 150 13.70 -3.60 -8.56
N SER A 151 12.84 -4.55 -8.91
CA SER A 151 11.42 -4.31 -9.15
C SER A 151 10.71 -3.82 -7.89
N MET A 152 10.89 -4.50 -6.75
CA MET A 152 10.29 -4.09 -5.48
C MET A 152 10.80 -2.72 -5.05
N THR A 153 12.11 -2.48 -5.18
CA THR A 153 12.73 -1.21 -4.79
C THR A 153 12.19 -0.05 -5.61
N ARG A 154 12.16 -0.18 -6.94
CA ARG A 154 11.59 0.84 -7.84
C ARG A 154 10.12 1.09 -7.54
N SER A 155 9.36 0.02 -7.25
CA SER A 155 7.94 0.13 -6.96
C SER A 155 7.69 0.85 -5.62
N LEU A 156 8.49 0.60 -4.59
CA LEU A 156 8.43 1.33 -3.32
C LEU A 156 8.91 2.78 -3.45
N ASP A 157 9.98 3.05 -4.21
CA ASP A 157 10.42 4.42 -4.48
C ASP A 157 9.30 5.21 -5.18
N GLY A 158 8.72 4.62 -6.24
CA GLY A 158 7.60 5.21 -6.95
C GLY A 158 6.38 5.43 -6.04
N LEU A 159 6.10 4.49 -5.12
CA LEU A 159 5.03 4.65 -4.13
C LEU A 159 5.29 5.85 -3.21
N LEU A 160 6.49 5.96 -2.62
CA LEU A 160 6.84 7.06 -1.73
C LEU A 160 6.77 8.41 -2.45
N GLN A 161 7.25 8.48 -3.70
CA GLN A 161 7.18 9.70 -4.50
C GLN A 161 5.73 10.04 -4.93
N SER A 162 4.92 9.05 -5.29
CA SER A 162 3.49 9.28 -5.55
C SER A 162 2.77 9.78 -4.30
N VAL A 163 3.00 9.17 -3.14
CA VAL A 163 2.41 9.60 -1.85
C VAL A 163 2.83 11.02 -1.51
N LYS A 164 4.07 11.40 -1.77
CA LYS A 164 4.55 12.78 -1.59
C LYS A 164 3.72 13.77 -2.42
N ILE A 165 3.53 13.49 -3.71
CA ILE A 165 2.73 14.34 -4.61
C ILE A 165 1.29 14.45 -4.09
N LEU A 166 0.70 13.34 -3.66
CA LEU A 166 -0.67 13.33 -3.13
C LEU A 166 -0.79 14.14 -1.84
N GLN A 167 0.20 14.05 -0.94
CA GLN A 167 0.26 14.83 0.30
C GLN A 167 0.41 16.33 0.01
N GLU A 168 1.32 16.73 -0.89
CA GLU A 168 1.55 18.13 -1.26
C GLU A 168 0.32 18.77 -1.92
N ASN A 169 -0.49 17.96 -2.61
CA ASN A 169 -1.75 18.36 -3.24
C ASN A 169 -2.98 18.19 -2.33
N LYS A 170 -2.79 17.87 -1.04
CA LYS A 170 -3.88 17.72 -0.04
C LYS A 170 -4.94 16.69 -0.42
N VAL A 171 -4.52 15.61 -1.09
CA VAL A 171 -5.37 14.46 -1.39
C VAL A 171 -5.44 13.52 -0.18
N LEU A 172 -4.38 13.48 0.63
CA LEU A 172 -4.24 12.63 1.83
C LEU A 172 -4.40 13.42 3.11
#